data_AF-E3GQ75-F1
#
_entry.id   AF-E3GQ75-F1
#
_cell.length_a   1.000
_cell.length_b   1.000
_cell.length_c   1.000
_cell.angle_alpha   90.00
_cell.angle_beta   90.00
_cell.angle_gamma   90.00
#
_symmetry.space_group_name_H-M   'P 1'
#
loop_
_entity.id
_entity.type
_entity.pdbx_description
1 polymer ?
#
loop_
_entity_poly.entity_id
_entity_poly.type
_entity_poly.pdbx_seq_one_letter_code
_entity_poly.pdbx_strand_id
1 'polypeptide(L)' 'MNINSEYYNDYEANIEKYEIPKEAIPYAIEAFQGNEEMIFSFAMFLLM' A
#
# COMPACT_ATOMS: atom_id res chain seq x y z
N MET A 1 2.21 -11.94 0.95
CA MET A 1 3.42 -11.27 1.47
C MET A 1 3.06 -10.82 2.86
N ASN A 2 3.62 -11.42 3.92
CA ASN A 2 3.22 -11.11 5.30
C ASN A 2 3.87 -9.80 5.73
N ILE A 3 3.05 -8.77 5.93
CA ILE A 3 3.52 -7.45 6.39
C ILE A 3 3.45 -7.47 7.92
N ASN A 4 4.60 -7.36 8.59
CA ASN A 4 4.70 -7.32 10.05
C ASN A 4 4.44 -5.88 10.52
N SER A 5 3.18 -5.43 10.47
CA SER A 5 2.77 -4.09 10.89
C SER A 5 1.49 -4.16 11.74
N GLU A 6 1.48 -3.51 12.91
CA GLU A 6 0.29 -3.42 13.79
C GLU A 6 -0.95 -2.87 13.08
N TYR A 7 -0.74 -2.07 12.02
CA TYR A 7 -1.80 -1.43 11.26
C TYR A 7 -2.18 -2.19 9.99
N TYR A 8 -1.22 -2.94 9.42
CA TYR A 8 -1.36 -3.60 8.14
C TYR A 8 -0.76 -5.01 8.20
N ASN A 9 -1.61 -6.00 8.52
CA ASN A 9 -1.16 -7.40 8.66
C ASN A 9 -1.23 -8.14 7.32
N ASP A 10 -2.45 -8.28 6.79
CA ASP A 10 -2.73 -9.00 5.55
C ASP A 10 -3.75 -8.21 4.71
N TYR A 11 -3.66 -8.33 3.39
CA TYR A 11 -4.41 -7.48 2.47
C TYR A 11 -5.93 -7.65 2.64
N GLU A 12 -6.39 -8.90 2.70
CA GLU A 12 -7.81 -9.22 2.92
C GLU A 12 -8.29 -8.81 4.32
N ALA A 13 -7.47 -9.03 5.34
CA ALA A 13 -7.78 -8.66 6.71
C ALA A 13 -7.91 -7.13 6.89
N ASN A 14 -7.12 -6.35 6.14
CA ASN A 14 -7.19 -4.88 6.19
C ASN A 14 -8.41 -4.35 5.41
N ILE A 15 -8.76 -4.95 4.28
CA ILE A 15 -9.98 -4.58 3.53
C ILE A 15 -11.22 -4.78 4.39
N GLU A 16 -11.29 -5.90 5.12
CA GLU A 16 -12.40 -6.19 6.02
C GLU A 16 -12.40 -5.26 7.25
N LYS A 17 -11.23 -5.06 7.89
CA LYS A 17 -11.09 -4.20 9.08
C LYS A 17 -11.50 -2.74 8.82
N TYR A 18 -11.17 -2.20 7.65
CA TYR A 18 -11.48 -0.82 7.30
C TYR A 18 -12.74 -0.68 6.44
N GLU A 19 -13.53 -1.76 6.31
CA GLU A 19 -14.78 -1.82 5.55
C GLU A 19 -14.65 -1.20 4.15
N ILE A 20 -13.52 -1.44 3.48
CA ILE A 20 -13.23 -0.82 2.19
C ILE A 20 -14.19 -1.42 1.14
N PRO A 21 -15.00 -0.58 0.47
CA PRO A 21 -15.89 -1.07 -0.58
C PRO A 21 -15.10 -1.77 -1.68
N LYS A 22 -15.60 -2.90 -2.19
CA LYS A 22 -14.89 -3.68 -3.24
C LYS A 22 -14.55 -2.86 -4.48
N GLU A 23 -15.39 -1.88 -4.79
CA GLU A 23 -15.25 -0.93 -5.88
C GLU A 23 -14.10 0.07 -5.67
N ALA A 24 -13.75 0.34 -4.41
CA ALA A 24 -12.68 1.27 -4.02
C ALA A 24 -11.29 0.59 -3.96
N ILE A 25 -11.24 -0.75 -3.95
CA ILE A 25 -10.00 -1.53 -3.91
C ILE A 25 -9.03 -1.17 -5.06
N PRO A 26 -9.46 -1.07 -6.34
CA PRO A 26 -8.55 -0.74 -7.45
C PRO A 26 -7.92 0.64 -7.28
N TYR A 27 -8.71 1.62 -6.81
CA TYR A 27 -8.25 2.99 -6.57
C TYR A 27 -7.28 3.06 -5.38
N ALA A 28 -7.50 2.26 -4.34
CA ALA A 28 -6.58 2.14 -3.21
C ALA A 28 -5.22 1.57 -3.67
N ILE A 29 -5.23 0.51 -4.50
CA ILE A 29 -4.01 -0.06 -5.08
C ILE A 29 -3.25 0.99 -5.90
N GLU A 30 -3.95 1.69 -6.79
CA GLU A 30 -3.36 2.72 -7.66
C GLU A 30 -2.74 3.87 -6.86
N ALA A 31 -3.42 4.30 -5.77
CA ALA A 31 -2.90 5.31 -4.85
C ALA A 31 -1.66 4.84 -4.06
N PHE A 32 -1.60 3.57 -3.66
CA PHE A 32 -0.42 3.03 -2.96
C PHE A 32 0.77 2.88 -3.92
N GLN A 33 0.53 2.43 -5.14
CA GLN A 33 1.58 2.17 -6.14
C GLN A 33 2.32 3.46 -6.52
N GLY A 34 1.60 4.56 -6.71
CA GLY A 34 2.23 5.87 -6.99
C GLY A 34 3.10 6.39 -5.84
N ASN A 35 2.70 6.15 -4.59
CA ASN A 35 3.49 6.53 -3.41
C ASN A 35 4.74 5.65 -3.25
N GLU A 36 4.64 4.35 -3.51
CA GLU A 36 5.79 3.44 -3.52
C GLU A 36 6.80 3.84 -4.61
N GLU A 37 6.35 4.11 -5.83
CA GLU A 37 7.21 4.56 -6.93
C GLU A 37 7.91 5.89 -6.61
N MET A 38 7.21 6.83 -5.95
CA MET A 38 7.79 8.09 -5.52
C MET A 38 8.88 7.90 -4.46
N ILE A 39 8.62 7.09 -3.43
CA ILE A 39 9.59 6.79 -2.36
C ILE A 39 10.80 6.05 -2.94
N PHE A 40 10.57 5.09 -3.84
CA PHE A 40 11.63 4.34 -4.50
C PHE A 40 12.50 5.24 -5.38
N SER A 41 11.89 6.13 -6.16
CA SER A 41 12.60 7.12 -6.99
C SER A 41 13.42 8.08 -6.12
N PHE A 42 12.87 8.52 -4.99
CA PHE A 42 13.58 9.37 -4.04
C PHE A 42 14.77 8.65 -3.39
N ALA A 43 14.60 7.39 -2.98
CA ALA A 43 15.68 6.57 -2.46
C ALA A 43 16.80 6.35 -3.50
N MET A 44 16.44 6.10 -4.75
CA MET A 44 17.40 5.97 -5.86
C MET A 44 18.14 7.27 -6.15
N PHE A 45 17.48 8.43 -6.06
CA PHE A 45 18.14 9.73 -6.19
C PHE A 45 19.20 9.95 -5.10
N LEU A 46 18.92 9.56 -3.85
CA LEU A 46 19.86 9.72 -2.73
C LEU A 46 21.05 8.75 -2.77
N LEU A 47 20.94 7.64 -3.50
CA LEU A 47 21.99 6.63 -3.67
C LEU A 47 22.96 6.94 -4.82
N MET A 48 22.63 7.89 -5.70
CA MET A 48 23.51 8.43 -6.74
C MET A 48 24.30 9.64 -6.25
#